data_AF-A0A1E1F2M3-F1
#
_entry.id   AF-A0A1E1F2M3-F1
#
_cell.length_a   1.000
_cell.length_b   1.000
_cell.length_c   1.000
_cell.angle_alpha   90.00
_cell.angle_beta   90.00
_cell.angle_gamma   90.00
#
_symmetry.space_group_name_H-M   'P 1'
#
loop_
_entity.id
_entity.type
_entity.pdbx_description
1 polymer ?
#
loop_
_entity_poly.entity_id
_entity_poly.type
_entity_poly.pdbx_seq_one_letter_code
_entity_poly.pdbx_strand_id
1 'polypeptide(L)'
;MEQRLAARQFTKEEAVAFAEEGKWSSLSPSERGLLQLRQDRLCMPWEKAHEGVTALLGRPVYTHEFADPDSLWAEANGAIPKAQLSDVLAKLSPDALILAVVK
;
A
#
# COMPACT_ATOMS: atom_id res chain seq x y z
N MET A 1 8.27 3.29 -17.85
CA MET A 1 7.65 3.26 -16.51
C MET A 1 8.68 2.78 -15.51
N GLU A 2 8.75 3.42 -14.35
CA GLU A 2 9.66 2.99 -13.27
C GLU A 2 9.14 1.68 -12.66
N GLN A 3 10.03 0.70 -12.48
CA GLN A 3 9.67 -0.58 -11.83
C GLN A 3 9.30 -0.33 -10.36
N ARG A 4 8.23 -0.98 -9.88
CA ARG A 4 7.78 -0.86 -8.48
C ARG A 4 8.86 -1.29 -7.51
N LEU A 5 9.39 -2.49 -7.70
CA LEU A 5 10.34 -3.07 -6.78
C LEU A 5 11.66 -2.33 -6.78
N ALA A 6 12.19 -2.11 -5.57
CA ALA A 6 13.55 -1.63 -5.42
C ALA A 6 14.54 -2.71 -5.88
N ALA A 7 15.70 -2.28 -6.39
CA ALA A 7 16.77 -3.19 -6.79
C ALA A 7 17.26 -4.10 -5.65
N ARG A 8 17.19 -3.61 -4.40
CA ARG A 8 17.43 -4.40 -3.19
C ARG A 8 16.10 -4.69 -2.50
N GLN A 9 15.77 -5.97 -2.41
CA GLN A 9 14.65 -6.48 -1.64
C GLN A 9 15.13 -7.02 -0.29
N PHE A 10 14.30 -6.91 0.73
CA PHE A 10 14.54 -7.61 1.99
C PHE A 10 14.30 -9.11 1.81
N THR A 11 15.22 -9.90 2.36
CA THR A 11 14.92 -11.29 2.70
C THR A 11 13.79 -11.35 3.74
N LYS A 12 13.25 -12.55 3.98
CA LYS A 12 12.22 -12.72 5.01
C LYS A 12 12.76 -12.31 6.38
N GLU A 13 13.98 -12.73 6.68
CA GLU A 13 14.66 -12.49 7.95
C GLU A 13 14.94 -11.00 8.15
N GLU A 14 15.41 -10.31 7.11
CA GLU A 14 15.63 -8.86 7.17
C GLU A 14 14.31 -8.09 7.33
N ALA A 15 13.23 -8.50 6.66
CA ALA A 15 11.94 -7.84 6.77
C ALA A 15 11.37 -7.97 8.20
N VAL A 16 11.50 -9.16 8.81
CA VAL A 16 11.11 -9.42 10.20
C VAL A 16 11.96 -8.58 11.15
N ALA A 17 13.29 -8.63 11.01
CA ALA A 17 14.19 -7.85 11.88
C ALA A 17 13.94 -6.34 11.75
N PHE A 18 13.72 -5.83 10.54
CA PHE A 18 13.40 -4.41 10.31
C PHE A 18 12.10 -3.99 11.00
N ALA A 19 11.08 -4.86 11.00
CA ALA A 19 9.81 -4.64 11.66
C ALA A 19 9.95 -4.64 13.20
N GLU A 20 10.61 -5.67 13.75
CA GLU A 20 10.81 -5.89 15.18
C GLU A 20 11.70 -4.83 15.83
N GLU A 21 12.77 -4.42 15.14
CA GLU A 21 13.65 -3.34 15.59
C GLU A 21 13.02 -1.95 15.47
N GLY A 22 11.82 -1.84 14.86
CA GLY A 22 11.10 -0.58 14.74
C GLY A 22 11.77 0.43 13.81
N LYS A 23 12.60 0.00 12.86
CA LYS A 23 13.35 0.88 11.94
C LYS A 23 12.47 1.75 11.05
N TRP A 24 11.20 1.36 10.86
CA TRP A 24 10.18 2.12 10.14
C TRP A 24 9.64 3.34 10.93
N SER A 25 9.87 3.40 12.25
CA SER A 25 9.21 4.36 13.14
C SER A 25 9.66 5.80 12.91
N SER A 26 10.91 6.02 12.48
CA SER A 26 11.45 7.35 12.18
C SER A 26 11.01 7.90 10.82
N LEU A 27 10.44 7.05 9.94
CA LEU A 27 9.92 7.47 8.64
C LEU A 27 8.56 8.17 8.81
N SER A 28 8.31 9.19 8.00
CA SER A 28 6.98 9.77 7.85
C SER A 28 5.98 8.75 7.26
N PRO A 29 4.67 8.95 7.41
CA PRO A 29 3.68 8.04 6.84
C PRO A 29 3.86 7.79 5.34
N SER A 30 4.03 8.84 4.54
CA SER A 30 4.24 8.68 3.09
C SER A 30 5.54 7.96 2.75
N GLU A 31 6.62 8.17 3.52
CA GLU A 31 7.89 7.43 3.36
C GLU A 31 7.73 5.94 3.72
N ARG A 32 6.92 5.60 4.73
CA ARG A 32 6.58 4.20 5.04
C ARG A 32 5.81 3.56 3.90
N GLY A 33 4.83 4.26 3.35
CA GLY A 33 4.06 3.80 2.18
C GLY A 33 4.96 3.56 0.98
N LEU A 34 5.86 4.51 0.70
CA LEU A 34 6.84 4.41 -0.37
C LEU A 34 7.76 3.21 -0.15
N LEU A 35 8.37 3.08 1.04
CA LEU A 35 9.23 1.94 1.37
C LEU A 35 8.48 0.62 1.16
N GLN A 36 7.26 0.49 1.71
CA GLN A 36 6.51 -0.74 1.67
C GLN A 36 6.07 -1.12 0.25
N LEU A 37 5.57 -0.18 -0.56
CA LEU A 37 5.19 -0.48 -1.95
C LEU A 37 6.38 -0.96 -2.79
N ARG A 38 7.60 -0.56 -2.43
CA ARG A 38 8.82 -0.97 -3.11
C ARG A 38 9.44 -2.27 -2.59
N GLN A 39 8.85 -2.89 -1.58
CA GLN A 39 9.25 -4.18 -1.04
C GLN A 39 8.19 -5.25 -1.37
N ASP A 40 8.63 -6.48 -1.64
CA ASP A 40 7.74 -7.64 -1.84
C ASP A 40 7.24 -8.22 -0.52
N ARG A 41 7.94 -7.96 0.59
CA ARG A 41 7.60 -8.48 1.91
C ARG A 41 7.17 -7.34 2.82
N LEU A 42 6.16 -7.61 3.64
CA LEU A 42 5.76 -6.71 4.73
C LEU A 42 6.94 -6.54 5.69
N CYS A 43 7.42 -5.30 5.87
CA CYS A 43 8.61 -4.99 6.68
C CYS A 43 8.29 -4.11 7.89
N MET A 44 7.02 -3.94 8.22
CA MET A 44 6.52 -3.20 9.37
C MET A 44 5.13 -3.74 9.75
N PRO A 45 4.53 -3.36 10.89
CA PRO A 45 3.15 -3.73 11.19
C PRO A 45 2.20 -3.35 10.05
N TRP A 46 1.24 -4.22 9.74
CA TRP A 46 0.31 -4.05 8.63
C TRP A 46 -0.40 -2.69 8.68
N GLU A 47 -0.83 -2.28 9.87
CA GLU A 47 -1.53 -1.03 10.11
C GLU A 47 -0.67 0.18 9.70
N LYS A 48 0.66 0.09 9.85
CA LYS A 48 1.60 1.15 9.48
C LYS A 48 1.93 1.17 8.00
N ALA A 49 2.00 0.00 7.38
CA ALA A 49 2.06 -0.11 5.93
C ALA A 49 0.81 0.50 5.27
N HIS A 50 -0.37 0.10 5.74
CA HIS A 50 -1.65 0.57 5.20
C HIS A 50 -1.87 2.07 5.41
N GLU A 51 -1.59 2.57 6.62
CA GLU A 51 -1.57 4.01 6.93
C GLU A 51 -0.62 4.75 5.99
N GLY A 52 0.57 4.21 5.77
CA GLY A 52 1.58 4.85 4.93
C GLY A 52 1.19 4.92 3.46
N VAL A 53 0.61 3.86 2.89
CA VAL A 53 0.14 3.88 1.49
C VAL A 53 -1.06 4.81 1.32
N THR A 54 -1.96 4.86 2.30
CA THR A 54 -3.06 5.84 2.34
C THR A 54 -2.52 7.28 2.35
N ALA A 55 -1.50 7.55 3.18
CA ALA A 55 -0.85 8.86 3.25
C ALA A 55 -0.08 9.21 1.97
N LEU A 56 0.56 8.23 1.33
CA LEU A 56 1.27 8.41 0.06
C LEU A 56 0.32 8.80 -1.08
N LEU A 57 -0.82 8.10 -1.22
CA LEU A 57 -1.78 8.36 -2.29
C LEU A 57 -2.70 9.55 -1.99
N GLY A 58 -2.85 9.91 -0.72
CA GLY A 58 -3.69 11.02 -0.28
C GLY A 58 -5.19 10.73 -0.47
N ARG A 59 -5.58 9.46 -0.44
CA ARG A 59 -6.97 8.98 -0.43
C ARG A 59 -7.06 7.71 0.42
N PRO A 60 -8.25 7.36 0.94
CA PRO A 60 -8.46 6.04 1.53
C PRO A 60 -8.08 4.93 0.53
N VAL A 61 -7.25 4.00 0.99
CA VAL A 61 -6.90 2.78 0.27
C VAL A 61 -7.59 1.64 0.98
N TYR A 62 -8.28 0.78 0.24
CA TYR A 62 -8.97 -0.36 0.83
C TYR A 62 -8.10 -1.61 0.74
N THR A 63 -8.23 -2.54 1.69
CA THR A 63 -7.35 -3.71 1.82
C THR A 63 -7.28 -4.55 0.54
N HIS A 64 -8.38 -4.67 -0.22
CA HIS A 64 -8.40 -5.45 -1.47
C HIS A 64 -7.55 -4.82 -2.57
N GLU A 65 -7.27 -3.52 -2.52
CA GLU A 65 -6.40 -2.87 -3.50
C GLU A 65 -4.95 -3.37 -3.41
N PHE A 66 -4.52 -3.87 -2.23
CA PHE A 66 -3.19 -4.45 -2.06
C PHE A 66 -3.01 -5.80 -2.76
N ALA A 67 -4.07 -6.38 -3.33
CA ALA A 67 -3.97 -7.51 -4.25
C ALA A 67 -3.29 -7.12 -5.58
N ASP A 68 -3.27 -5.82 -5.92
CA ASP A 68 -2.60 -5.27 -7.09
C ASP A 68 -1.69 -4.08 -6.70
N PRO A 69 -0.53 -4.35 -6.07
CA PRO A 69 0.39 -3.30 -5.62
C PRO A 69 1.03 -2.53 -6.78
N ASP A 70 1.05 -3.08 -7.99
CA ASP A 70 1.57 -2.40 -9.18
C ASP A 70 0.62 -1.29 -9.63
N SER A 71 -0.71 -1.49 -9.54
CA SER A 71 -1.67 -0.42 -9.74
C SER A 71 -1.53 0.70 -8.71
N LEU A 72 -1.28 0.38 -7.44
CA LEU A 72 -1.02 1.39 -6.40
C LEU A 72 0.26 2.19 -6.67
N TRP A 73 1.31 1.52 -7.15
CA TRP A 73 2.56 2.16 -7.57
C TRP A 73 2.38 3.06 -8.80
N ALA A 74 1.61 2.62 -9.78
CA ALA A 74 1.28 3.41 -10.96
C ALA A 74 0.54 4.69 -10.57
N GLU A 75 -0.38 4.62 -9.59
CA GLU A 75 -1.08 5.79 -9.06
C GLU A 75 -0.11 6.73 -8.33
N ALA A 76 0.75 6.19 -7.46
CA ALA A 76 1.71 6.96 -6.68
C ALA A 76 2.64 7.80 -7.58
N ASN A 77 3.01 7.28 -8.75
CA ASN A 77 3.87 7.97 -9.71
C ASN A 77 3.13 8.76 -10.79
N GLY A 78 1.80 8.87 -10.69
CA GLY A 78 0.98 9.60 -11.65
C GLY A 78 0.90 8.97 -13.04
N ALA A 79 1.25 7.68 -13.18
CA ALA A 79 1.08 6.93 -14.42
C ALA A 79 -0.38 6.60 -14.70
N ILE A 80 -1.21 6.51 -13.64
CA ILE A 80 -2.68 6.44 -13.71
C ILE A 80 -3.28 7.51 -12.79
N PRO A 81 -4.51 7.98 -13.06
CA PRO A 81 -5.18 8.93 -12.18
C PRO A 81 -5.45 8.33 -10.80
N LYS A 82 -5.62 9.21 -9.79
CA LYS A 82 -6.07 8.81 -8.46
C LYS A 82 -7.43 8.13 -8.53
N ALA A 83 -7.53 6.92 -7.99
CA ALA A 83 -8.77 6.17 -8.02
C ALA A 83 -9.89 6.89 -7.24
N GLN A 84 -11.06 6.97 -7.85
CA GLN A 84 -12.29 7.36 -7.18
C GLN A 84 -12.88 6.15 -6.45
N LEU A 85 -13.80 6.39 -5.51
CA LEU A 85 -14.49 5.29 -4.80
C LEU A 85 -15.17 4.33 -5.77
N SER A 86 -15.78 4.82 -6.85
CA SER A 86 -16.38 3.99 -7.90
C SER A 86 -15.40 3.02 -8.53
N ASP A 87 -14.17 3.47 -8.81
CA ASP A 87 -13.12 2.65 -9.43
C ASP A 87 -12.67 1.55 -8.48
N VAL A 88 -12.58 1.87 -7.18
CA VAL A 88 -12.21 0.92 -6.13
C VAL A 88 -13.28 -0.15 -5.96
N LEU A 89 -14.56 0.23 -5.96
CA LEU A 89 -15.69 -0.70 -5.81
C LEU A 89 -15.84 -1.59 -7.04
N ALA A 90 -15.54 -1.09 -8.24
CA ALA A 90 -15.59 -1.87 -9.48
C ALA A 90 -14.57 -3.03 -9.51
N LYS A 91 -13.56 -3.03 -8.63
CA LYS A 91 -12.60 -4.13 -8.47
C LYS A 91 -13.12 -5.28 -7.59
N LEU A 92 -14.25 -5.10 -6.90
CA LEU A 92 -14.87 -6.15 -6.10
C LEU A 92 -15.57 -7.18 -6.99
N SER A 93 -15.73 -8.39 -6.47
CA SER A 93 -16.49 -9.44 -7.18
C SER A 93 -17.95 -9.00 -7.37
N PRO A 94 -18.62 -9.34 -8.51
CA PRO A 94 -20.00 -8.96 -8.77
C PRO A 94 -21.02 -9.43 -7.72
N ASP A 95 -20.69 -10.46 -6.94
CA ASP A 95 -21.48 -11.05 -5.86
C ASP A 95 -21.11 -10.52 -4.46
N ALA A 96 -20.22 -9.52 -4.37
CA ALA A 96 -19.83 -8.93 -3.10
C ALA A 96 -21.01 -8.20 -2.42
N LEU A 97 -21.23 -8.50 -1.13
CA LEU A 97 -22.14 -7.73 -0.29
C LEU A 97 -21.42 -6.45 0.20
N ILE A 98 -21.99 -5.29 -0.13
CA ILE A 98 -21.51 -4.00 0.37
C ILE A 98 -22.44 -3.52 1.49
N LEU A 99 -21.90 -3.42 2.71
CA LEU A 99 -22.58 -2.79 3.84
C LEU A 99 -22.08 -1.35 3.99
N ALA A 100 -22.92 -0.38 3.62
CA ALA A 100 -22.64 1.03 3.81
C ALA A 100 -23.33 1.54 5.09
N VAL A 101 -22.53 1.99 6.07
CA VAL A 101 -23.04 2.66 7.28
C VAL A 101 -22.80 4.15 7.11
N VAL A 102 -23.87 4.91 6.91
CA VAL A 102 -23.85 6.37 6.90
C VAL A 102 -24.30 6.91 8.25
N LYS A 103 -23.63 7.95 8.73
CA LYS A 103 -24.01 8.66 9.96
C LYS A 103 -25.04 9.73 9.67
#